data_AF-A0A3D2HXZ7-F1
#
_entry.id   AF-A0A3D2HXZ7-F1
#
_cell.length_a   1.000
_cell.length_b   1.000
_cell.length_c   1.000
_cell.angle_alpha   90.00
_cell.angle_beta   90.00
_cell.angle_gamma   90.00
#
_symmetry.space_group_name_H-M   'P 1'
#
loop_
_entity.id
_entity.type
_entity.pdbx_description
1 polymer ?
#
loop_
_entity_poly.entity_id
_entity_poly.type
_entity_poly.pdbx_seq_one_letter_code
_entity_poly.pdbx_strand_id
1 'polypeptide(L)' 'MDLKGKSFLKLLDLTPAEIGGLLELAAKLKAEKKAGIPHKLCEGKNIVLLFAKDSTRTRCSFEVAGHDLG' A
#
# COMPACT_ATOMS: atom_id res chain seq x y z
N MET A 1 -2.28 -13.41 5.83
CA MET A 1 -3.32 -12.37 5.75
C MET A 1 -3.93 -12.42 4.35
N ASP A 2 -5.25 -12.53 4.21
CA ASP A 2 -5.90 -12.52 2.90
C ASP A 2 -6.73 -11.25 2.71
N LEU A 3 -6.13 -10.30 1.98
CA LEU A 3 -6.74 -9.04 1.56
C LEU A 3 -7.16 -9.05 0.10
N LYS A 4 -6.97 -10.17 -0.62
CA LYS A 4 -7.16 -10.19 -2.07
C LYS A 4 -8.63 -9.94 -2.38
N GLY A 5 -8.89 -8.95 -3.22
CA GLY A 5 -10.25 -8.57 -3.63
C GLY A 5 -11.07 -7.84 -2.56
N LYS A 6 -10.49 -7.46 -1.43
CA LYS A 6 -11.18 -6.68 -0.38
C LYS A 6 -10.93 -5.17 -0.56
N SER A 7 -11.98 -4.39 -0.37
CA SER A 7 -11.89 -2.92 -0.29
C SER A 7 -11.52 -2.48 1.14
N PHE A 8 -10.57 -1.56 1.27
CA PHE A 8 -10.23 -0.93 2.55
C PHE A 8 -10.96 0.41 2.67
N LEU A 9 -12.10 0.43 3.38
CA LEU A 9 -12.94 1.64 3.52
C LEU A 9 -12.83 2.27 4.91
N LYS A 10 -12.80 1.46 5.97
CA LYS A 10 -12.64 1.90 7.35
C LYS A 10 -11.83 0.87 8.14
N LEU A 11 -11.11 1.33 9.15
CA LEU A 11 -10.26 0.48 9.99
C LEU A 11 -11.06 -0.61 10.72
N LEU A 12 -12.32 -0.32 11.06
CA LEU A 12 -13.23 -1.25 11.75
C LEU A 12 -13.62 -2.47 10.91
N ASP A 13 -13.35 -2.47 9.60
CA ASP A 13 -13.58 -3.64 8.74
C ASP A 13 -12.45 -4.68 8.85
N LEU A 14 -11.38 -4.37 9.57
CA LEU A 14 -10.25 -5.26 9.78
C LEU A 14 -10.19 -5.79 11.20
N THR A 15 -9.77 -7.04 11.32
CA THR A 15 -9.40 -7.65 12.59
C THR A 15 -8.06 -7.10 13.10
N PRO A 16 -7.80 -7.17 14.42
CA PRO A 16 -6.49 -6.78 14.97
C PRO A 16 -5.30 -7.55 14.33
N ALA A 17 -5.50 -8.82 13.97
CA ALA A 17 -4.49 -9.64 13.30
C ALA A 17 -4.21 -9.15 11.87
N GLU A 18 -5.24 -8.75 11.13
CA GLU A 18 -5.09 -8.11 9.82
C GLU A 18 -4.33 -6.79 9.95
N ILE A 19 -4.68 -5.94 10.91
CA ILE A 19 -3.96 -4.67 11.16
C ILE A 19 -2.49 -4.95 11.49
N GLY A 20 -2.21 -5.93 12.34
CA GLY A 20 -0.84 -6.38 12.65
C GLY A 20 -0.08 -6.80 11.39
N GLY A 21 -0.69 -7.61 10.53
CA GLY A 21 -0.09 -8.03 9.26
C GLY A 21 0.22 -6.88 8.31
N LEU A 22 -0.63 -5.84 8.24
CA LEU A 22 -0.35 -4.63 7.47
C LEU A 22 0.85 -3.86 8.00
N LEU A 23 0.99 -3.76 9.33
CA LEU A 23 2.12 -3.08 9.97
C LEU A 23 3.43 -3.83 9.74
N GLU A 24 3.42 -5.15 9.85
CA GLU A 24 4.57 -6.01 9.55
C GLU A 24 5.01 -5.88 8.08
N LEU A 25 4.04 -5.92 7.16
CA LEU A 25 4.30 -5.73 5.73
C LEU A 25 4.90 -4.35 5.44
N ALA A 26 4.33 -3.28 6.03
CA ALA A 26 4.86 -1.93 5.88
C ALA A 26 6.29 -1.81 6.42
N ALA A 27 6.60 -2.42 7.56
CA ALA A 27 7.93 -2.44 8.13
C ALA A 27 8.94 -3.16 7.23
N LYS A 28 8.54 -4.31 6.67
CA LYS A 28 9.36 -5.09 5.74
C LYS A 28 9.67 -4.29 4.46
N LEU A 29 8.66 -3.76 3.78
CA LEU A 29 8.85 -2.99 2.54
C LEU A 29 9.71 -1.74 2.77
N LYS A 30 9.53 -1.07 3.92
CA LYS A 30 10.39 0.05 4.31
C LYS A 30 11.85 -0.37 4.47
N ALA A 31 12.12 -1.53 5.08
CA ALA A 31 13.47 -2.05 5.24
C ALA A 31 14.10 -2.43 3.89
N GLU A 32 13.36 -3.12 3.01
CA GLU A 32 13.82 -3.49 1.67
C GLU A 32 14.13 -2.25 0.83
N LYS A 33 13.26 -1.24 0.84
CA LYS A 33 13.50 0.04 0.15
C LYS A 33 14.76 0.73 0.68
N LYS A 34 14.95 0.76 2.00
CA LYS A 34 16.14 1.35 2.63
C LYS A 34 17.42 0.60 2.26
N ALA A 35 17.35 -0.72 2.10
CA ALA A 35 18.46 -1.56 1.68
C ALA A 35 18.73 -1.51 0.16
N GLY A 36 17.92 -0.76 -0.61
CA GLY A 36 18.04 -0.70 -2.07
C GLY A 36 17.63 -1.99 -2.77
N ILE A 37 16.87 -2.87 -2.10
CA ILE A 37 16.42 -4.15 -2.64
C ILE A 37 15.17 -3.90 -3.48
N PRO A 38 15.18 -4.18 -4.80
CA PRO A 38 13.99 -4.04 -5.64
C PRO A 38 12.91 -5.07 -5.26
N HIS A 39 11.66 -4.63 -5.15
CA HIS A 39 10.52 -5.49 -4.80
C HIS A 39 9.28 -5.12 -5.63
N LYS A 40 9.26 -5.61 -6.88
CA LYS A 40 8.21 -5.36 -7.88
C LYS A 40 7.02 -6.32 -7.74
N LEU A 41 6.29 -6.20 -6.62
CA LEU A 41 5.17 -7.10 -6.27
C LEU A 41 3.90 -6.89 -7.12
N CYS A 42 3.76 -5.74 -7.78
CA CYS A 42 2.55 -5.30 -8.49
C CYS A 42 2.77 -5.09 -10.00
N GLU A 43 3.87 -5.58 -10.55
CA GLU A 43 4.24 -5.35 -11.95
C GLU A 43 3.11 -5.72 -12.94
N GLY A 44 2.86 -4.80 -13.89
CA GLY A 44 1.80 -4.94 -14.89
C GLY A 44 0.38 -4.67 -14.37
N LYS A 45 0.22 -4.22 -13.13
CA LYS A 45 -1.08 -3.74 -12.60
C LYS A 45 -1.25 -2.25 -12.85
N ASN A 46 -2.51 -1.83 -12.95
CA ASN A 46 -2.88 -0.42 -13.14
C ASN A 46 -3.70 0.06 -11.94
N ILE A 47 -3.45 1.29 -11.50
CA ILE A 47 -4.25 1.99 -10.48
C ILE A 47 -4.72 3.34 -11.02
N VAL A 48 -5.89 3.77 -10.58
CA VAL A 48 -6.43 5.12 -10.85
C VAL A 48 -6.59 5.85 -9.53
N LEU A 49 -6.07 7.07 -9.47
CA LEU A 49 -6.18 7.95 -8.31
C LEU A 49 -7.27 8.99 -8.56
N LEU A 50 -8.43 8.79 -7.93
CA LEU A 50 -9.58 9.68 -8.06
C LEU A 50 -9.78 10.49 -6.77
N PHE A 51 -9.48 11.79 -6.83
CA PHE A 51 -9.63 12.73 -5.71
C PHE A 51 -10.61 13.85 -6.08
N ALA A 52 -11.72 13.96 -5.35
CA ALA A 52 -12.70 15.04 -5.54
C ALA A 52 -12.32 16.35 -4.81
N LYS A 53 -11.39 16.27 -3.85
CA LYS A 53 -10.81 17.39 -3.11
C LYS A 53 -9.30 17.25 -3.10
N ASP A 54 -8.61 18.37 -3.07
CA ASP A 54 -7.14 18.38 -3.05
C ASP A 54 -6.60 17.74 -1.77
N SER A 55 -5.73 16.73 -1.94
CA SER A 55 -4.98 16.09 -0.86
C SER A 55 -3.60 15.65 -1.35
N THR A 56 -2.64 16.58 -1.31
CA THR A 56 -1.30 16.39 -1.87
C THR A 56 -0.55 15.22 -1.23
N ARG A 57 -0.54 15.13 0.11
CA ARG A 57 0.18 14.06 0.81
C ARG A 57 -0.35 12.67 0.47
N THR A 58 -1.67 12.52 0.47
CA THR A 58 -2.32 11.24 0.16
C THR A 58 -2.02 10.84 -1.28
N ARG A 59 -2.24 11.74 -2.24
CA ARG A 59 -1.97 11.48 -3.65
C ARG A 59 -0.52 11.07 -3.88
N CYS A 60 0.44 11.86 -3.41
CA CYS A 60 1.87 11.55 -3.57
C CYS A 60 2.26 10.22 -2.92
N SER A 61 1.72 9.87 -1.74
CA SER A 61 2.01 8.57 -1.12
C SER A 61 1.53 7.38 -1.95
N PHE A 62 0.35 7.48 -2.59
CA PHE A 62 -0.16 6.41 -3.45
C PHE A 62 0.61 6.32 -4.77
N GLU A 63 0.96 7.45 -5.38
CA GLU A 63 1.77 7.48 -6.61
C GLU A 63 3.15 6.84 -6.39
N VAL A 64 3.83 7.22 -5.30
CA VAL A 64 5.14 6.65 -4.95
C VAL A 64 5.03 5.17 -4.62
N ALA A 65 4.01 4.74 -3.87
CA ALA A 65 3.83 3.32 -3.56
C ALA A 65 3.59 2.47 -4.82
N GLY A 66 2.77 2.95 -5.76
CA GLY A 66 2.56 2.28 -7.06
C GLY A 66 3.85 2.19 -7.86
N HIS A 67 4.59 3.29 -7.98
CA HIS A 67 5.87 3.31 -8.68
C HIS A 67 6.92 2.36 -8.04
N ASP A 68 7.01 2.34 -6.71
CA ASP A 68 7.96 1.48 -5.99
C ASP A 68 7.65 -0.01 -6.25
N LEU A 69 6.39 -0.40 -6.06
CA LEU A 69 5.94 -1.80 -6.11
C LEU A 69 5.77 -2.37 -7.52
N GLY A 70 5.88 -1.55 -8.56
CA GLY A 70 5.87 -2.01 -9.95
C GLY A 70 4.60 -1.64 -10.68
#